data_AF-A0A6I5CGP8-F1
#
_entry.id   AF-A0A6I5CGP8-F1
#
_cell.length_a   1.000
_cell.length_b   1.000
_cell.length_c   1.000
_cell.angle_alpha   90.00
_cell.angle_beta   90.00
_cell.angle_gamma   90.00
#
_symmetry.space_group_name_H-M   'P 1'
#
loop_
_entity.id
_entity.type
_entity.pdbx_description
1 polymer ?
#
loop_
_entity_poly.entity_id
_entity_poly.type
_entity_poly.pdbx_seq_one_letter_code
_entity_poly.pdbx_strand_id
1 'polypeptide(L)' 'IPEESMNRVFTRFWRGSKRGGTGLGLYIVKGIVEAHGGTITVGRAPGAGARFRFTLPVGTPAHLL' A
#
# COMPACT_ATOMS: atom_id res chain seq x y z
N ILE A 1 -7.92 10.19 -3.69
CA ILE A 1 -8.20 8.82 -4.21
C ILE A 1 -9.68 8.58 -3.99
N PRO A 2 -10.48 8.36 -5.05
CA PRO A 2 -11.89 7.97 -4.89
C PRO A 2 -12.03 6.71 -4.05
N GLU A 3 -13.07 6.63 -3.23
CA GLU A 3 -13.28 5.52 -2.28
C GLU A 3 -13.35 4.15 -2.99
N GLU A 4 -14.11 4.08 -4.07
CA GLU A 4 -14.18 2.92 -4.98
C GLU A 4 -12.83 2.47 -5.56
N SER A 5 -11.85 3.36 -5.62
CA SER A 5 -10.52 3.07 -6.15
C SER A 5 -9.53 2.65 -5.07
N MET A 6 -9.85 2.80 -3.78
CA MET A 6 -8.93 2.55 -2.66
C MET A 6 -8.38 1.12 -2.65
N ASN A 7 -9.20 0.12 -2.93
CA ASN A 7 -8.71 -1.27 -3.03
C ASN A 7 -7.85 -1.51 -4.27
N ARG A 8 -8.11 -0.76 -5.35
CA ARG A 8 -7.45 -0.94 -6.64
C ARG A 8 -6.07 -0.31 -6.69
N VAL A 9 -5.75 0.65 -5.80
CA VAL A 9 -4.44 1.34 -5.81
C VAL A 9 -3.26 0.41 -5.57
N PHE A 10 -3.51 -0.77 -4.98
CA PHE A 10 -2.50 -1.79 -4.75
C PHE A 10 -2.43 -2.84 -5.87
N THR A 11 -3.13 -2.66 -6.99
CA THR A 11 -3.05 -3.55 -8.16
C THR A 11 -1.95 -3.07 -9.13
N ARG A 12 -1.37 -3.99 -9.90
CA ARG A 12 -0.36 -3.67 -10.92
C ARG A 12 -0.94 -2.68 -11.94
N PHE A 13 -0.12 -1.71 -12.35
CA PHE A 13 -0.42 -0.72 -13.38
C PHE A 13 -1.61 0.20 -13.08
N TRP A 14 -2.10 0.23 -11.83
CA TRP A 14 -3.12 1.20 -11.44
C TRP A 14 -2.54 2.61 -11.46
N ARG A 15 -3.25 3.55 -12.09
CA ARG A 15 -2.84 4.94 -12.26
C ARG A 15 -4.01 5.88 -11.95
N GLY A 16 -3.76 6.88 -11.09
CA GLY A 16 -4.73 7.92 -10.78
C GLY A 16 -4.82 9.04 -11.84
N SER A 17 -3.84 9.12 -12.73
CA SER A 17 -3.76 10.10 -13.82
C SER A 17 -3.00 9.52 -15.02
N LYS A 18 -3.27 10.03 -16.24
CA LYS A 18 -2.54 9.64 -17.46
C LYS A 18 -1.08 10.14 -17.48
N ARG A 19 -0.80 11.25 -16.78
CA ARG A 19 0.56 11.77 -16.54
C ARG A 19 0.98 11.35 -15.13
N GLY A 20 1.77 10.30 -15.01
CA GLY A 20 2.20 9.71 -13.75
C GLY A 20 3.13 8.52 -13.96
N GLY A 21 3.67 7.97 -12.87
CA GLY A 21 4.57 6.81 -12.90
C GLY A 21 3.91 5.53 -13.44
N THR A 22 4.67 4.43 -13.45
CA THR A 22 4.26 3.13 -14.03
C THR A 22 3.04 2.47 -13.37
N GLY A 23 2.59 2.98 -12.22
CA GLY A 23 1.53 2.35 -11.43
C GLY A 23 1.97 1.08 -10.70
N LEU A 24 3.29 0.89 -10.53
CA LEU A 24 3.84 -0.28 -9.83
C LEU A 24 4.23 -0.02 -8.38
N GLY A 25 4.45 1.24 -7.98
CA GLY A 25 4.98 1.57 -6.66
C GLY A 25 4.17 0.99 -5.50
N LEU A 26 2.86 1.26 -5.45
CA LEU A 26 1.98 0.76 -4.39
C LEU A 26 1.77 -0.76 -4.46
N TYR A 27 1.81 -1.36 -5.66
CA TYR A 27 1.79 -2.80 -5.82
C TYR A 27 3.03 -3.44 -5.18
N ILE A 28 4.22 -2.88 -5.42
CA ILE A 28 5.49 -3.33 -4.83
C ILE A 28 5.47 -3.15 -3.30
N VAL A 29 5.03 -1.98 -2.81
CA VAL A 29 4.91 -1.73 -1.37
C VAL A 29 4.02 -2.76 -0.69
N LYS A 30 2.85 -3.09 -1.27
CA LYS A 30 1.98 -4.13 -0.75
C LYS A 30 2.70 -5.48 -0.67
N GLY A 31 3.37 -5.88 -1.74
CA GLY A 31 4.14 -7.13 -1.76
C GLY A 31 5.24 -7.19 -0.70
N ILE A 32 5.96 -6.08 -0.48
CA ILE A 32 6.99 -6.00 0.57
C ILE A 32 6.36 -6.13 1.96
N VAL A 33 5.30 -5.39 2.25
CA VAL A 33 4.62 -5.44 3.55
C VAL A 33 4.09 -6.85 3.83
N GLU A 34 3.42 -7.47 2.86
CA GLU A 34 2.89 -8.84 2.98
C GLU A 34 4.00 -9.89 3.14
N ALA A 35 5.13 -9.74 2.43
CA ALA A 35 6.29 -10.63 2.58
C ALA A 35 6.92 -10.55 3.98
N HIS A 36 6.75 -9.42 4.67
CA HIS A 36 7.19 -9.26 6.07
C HIS A 36 6.08 -9.63 7.08
N GLY A 37 5.00 -10.28 6.64
CA GLY A 37 3.87 -10.69 7.51
C GLY A 37 3.00 -9.52 7.96
N GLY A 38 3.12 -8.37 7.31
CA GLY A 38 2.36 -7.17 7.60
C GLY A 38 1.05 -7.06 6.84
N THR A 39 0.34 -5.97 7.11
CA THR A 39 -0.83 -5.54 6.33
C THR A 39 -0.73 -4.07 5.95
N ILE A 40 -1.32 -3.68 4.82
CA ILE A 40 -1.37 -2.28 4.36
C ILE A 40 -2.79 -1.88 3.96
N THR A 41 -3.17 -0.65 4.27
CA THR A 41 -4.49 -0.06 3.98
C THR A 41 -4.34 1.37 3.48
N VAL A 42 -5.35 1.85 2.76
CA VAL A 42 -5.50 3.25 2.38
C VAL A 42 -6.88 3.74 2.80
N GLY A 43 -6.95 4.96 3.30
CA GLY A 43 -8.20 5.62 3.68
C GLY A 43 -8.09 7.13 3.55
N ARG A 44 -9.08 7.86 4.08
CA ARG A 44 -9.03 9.32 4.15
C ARG A 44 -8.10 9.79 5.27
N ALA A 45 -7.30 10.82 4.99
CA ALA A 45 -6.56 11.54 6.01
C ALA A 45 -7.46 12.62 6.66
N PRO A 46 -7.34 12.87 7.98
CA PRO A 46 -7.81 14.09 8.63
C PRO A 46 -7.14 15.30 7.98
N GLY A 47 -7.94 16.30 7.61
CA GLY A 47 -7.44 17.53 6.97
C GLY A 47 -7.65 17.54 5.46
N ALA A 48 -7.21 16.51 4.72
CA ALA A 48 -7.53 16.25 3.32
C ALA A 48 -6.62 15.14 2.77
N GLY A 49 -6.99 14.54 1.63
CA GLY A 49 -6.14 13.61 0.90
C GLY A 49 -6.22 12.17 1.38
N ALA A 50 -5.20 11.39 1.04
CA ALA A 50 -5.13 9.95 1.33
C ALA A 50 -4.15 9.66 2.47
N ARG A 51 -4.54 8.76 3.38
CA ARG A 51 -3.68 8.19 4.40
C ARG A 51 -3.41 6.74 4.07
N PHE A 52 -2.14 6.39 3.92
CA PHE A 52 -1.68 5.01 3.84
C PHE A 52 -1.19 4.58 5.22
N ARG A 53 -1.57 3.38 5.67
CA ARG A 53 -1.16 2.82 6.95
C ARG A 53 -0.77 1.36 6.74
N PHE A 54 0.38 0.96 7.29
CA PHE A 54 0.79 -0.43 7.33
C PHE A 54 1.16 -0.85 8.75
N THR A 55 1.19 -2.17 8.96
CA THR A 55 1.64 -2.81 10.21
C THR A 55 2.66 -3.88 9.87
N LEU A 56 3.55 -4.17 10.81
CA LEU A 56 4.51 -5.28 10.72
C LEU A 56 4.54 -6.01 12.08
N PRO A 57 4.79 -7.33 12.09
CA PRO A 57 5.13 -8.03 13.33
C PRO A 57 6.33 -7.38 14.02
N VAL A 58 6.28 -7.30 15.35
CA VAL A 58 7.40 -6.83 16.16
C VAL A 58 8.34 -7.98 16.51
N GLY A 59 9.64 -7.68 16.63
CA GLY A 59 10.66 -8.66 17.01
C GLY A 59 11.45 -9.22 15.81
N THR A 60 12.30 -10.21 16.09
CA THR A 60 13.14 -10.85 15.08
C THR A 60 12.26 -11.69 14.14
N PRO A 61 12.43 -11.55 12.80
CA PRO A 61 11.75 -12.40 11.84
C PRO A 61 11.95 -13.88 12.16
N ALA A 62 10.88 -14.68 12.12
CA ALA A 62 10.93 -16.10 12.46
C ALA A 62 11.90 -16.93 11.59
N HIS A 63 12.26 -16.44 10.40
CA HIS A 63 13.22 -17.11 9.51
C HIS A 63 14.70 -16.83 9.87
N LEU A 64 14.96 -15.96 10.86
CA LEU A 64 16.29 -15.66 11.40
C LEU A 64 16.51 -16.31 12.78
N LEU A 65 15.53 -17.08 13.28
CA LEU A 65 15.59 -17.87 14.51
C LEU A 65 15.75 -19.35 14.16
#